data_AF-A0A2S7PHK1-F1
#
_entry.id   AF-A0A2S7PHK1-F1
#
_cell.length_a   1.000
_cell.length_b   1.000
_cell.length_c   1.000
_cell.angle_alpha   90.00
_cell.angle_beta   90.00
_cell.angle_gamma   90.00
#
_symmetry.space_group_name_H-M   'P 1'
#
loop_
_entity.id
_entity.type
_entity.pdbx_description
1 polymer ?
#
loop_
_entity_poly.entity_id
_entity_poly.type
_entity_poly.pdbx_seq_one_letter_code
_entity_poly.pdbx_strand_id
1 'polypeptide(L)'
;MEMEVDIDSDDDPITSSYDIFIKPQIADGRQVYIIQFPNRDIEQRYSGATDSQPSKFRIKPNSGMVEMDVPIDARRNYDKDKGVKWGDAIKKSNMVKGGGSHGLPGGFGIGGAHATGRGRGRGEDMLDPQRVMEDYEGAIQREQVLVKQTLGGQIIPVEKTSPQYFVGAFDKDKLHLTPVDHIVQLRPQFHHIDAHAEQERQGRPRDPGTVPRATEARAIHMTVKSNIDGEEDMMDNIGVRIAAAQQEPWQKHRYVDEDNQQAWDAFEDHLFVVAEKDENGNPQELSPDTVPKLISGLDDMAYIDTISAPNNASKLSRSKLDGETVTLSDSDEE
;
A
#
# COMPACT_ATOMS: atom_id res chain seq x y z
N MET A 1 -16.57 61.98 11.71
CA MET A 1 -15.66 61.08 12.44
C MET A 1 -15.42 59.91 11.51
N GLU A 2 -14.59 60.14 10.51
CA GLU A 2 -14.08 59.08 9.64
C GLU A 2 -12.74 58.68 10.26
N MET A 3 -12.68 57.45 10.75
CA MET A 3 -11.43 56.83 11.17
C MET A 3 -10.76 56.36 9.88
N GLU A 4 -9.83 57.15 9.36
CA GLU A 4 -8.84 56.63 8.42
C GLU A 4 -8.06 55.56 9.18
N VAL A 5 -8.26 54.31 8.80
CA VAL A 5 -7.43 53.21 9.25
C VAL A 5 -6.15 53.35 8.45
N ASP A 6 -5.14 54.00 9.03
CA ASP A 6 -3.76 53.90 8.56
C ASP A 6 -3.37 52.42 8.67
N ILE A 7 -3.51 51.71 7.56
CA ILE A 7 -2.85 50.43 7.34
C ILE A 7 -1.39 50.81 7.09
N ASP A 8 -0.66 51.11 8.17
CA ASP A 8 0.80 51.09 8.14
C ASP A 8 1.18 49.67 7.70
N SER A 9 1.46 49.55 6.42
CA SER A 9 1.94 48.36 5.74
C SER A 9 3.39 48.12 6.16
N ASP A 10 3.60 47.73 7.41
CA ASP A 10 4.80 47.01 7.82
C ASP A 10 4.66 45.60 7.26
N ASP A 11 4.87 45.46 5.94
CA ASP A 11 4.98 44.16 5.28
C ASP A 11 6.03 43.33 6.03
N ASP A 12 5.62 42.17 6.55
CA ASP A 12 6.50 41.25 7.28
C ASP A 12 7.72 40.93 6.40
N PRO A 13 8.95 41.23 6.85
CA PRO A 13 10.12 41.07 6.00
C PRO A 13 10.34 39.60 5.65
N ILE A 14 10.57 39.33 4.37
CA ILE A 14 10.97 38.01 3.89
C ILE A 14 12.30 37.62 4.57
N THR A 15 12.23 36.62 5.45
CA THR A 15 13.40 36.12 6.19
C THR A 15 14.21 35.10 5.40
N SER A 16 13.57 34.38 4.47
CA SER A 16 14.20 33.38 3.62
C SER A 16 13.40 33.19 2.33
N SER A 17 14.09 32.91 1.23
CA SER A 17 13.49 32.56 -0.06
C SER A 17 14.04 31.22 -0.50
N TYR A 18 13.16 30.35 -0.99
CA TYR A 18 13.51 28.99 -1.40
C TYR A 18 13.15 28.77 -2.88
N ASP A 19 14.05 28.13 -3.62
CA ASP A 19 13.79 27.71 -4.99
C ASP A 19 13.04 26.37 -4.98
N ILE A 20 11.86 26.33 -5.59
CA ILE A 20 11.02 25.12 -5.65
C ILE A 20 11.16 24.45 -7.01
N PHE A 21 11.58 23.19 -7.00
CA PHE A 21 11.70 22.34 -8.17
C PHE A 21 10.66 21.23 -8.09
N ILE A 22 9.86 21.05 -9.14
CA ILE A 22 8.91 19.94 -9.23
C ILE A 22 9.50 18.89 -10.17
N LYS A 23 9.71 17.68 -9.64
CA LYS A 23 10.14 16.54 -10.44
C LYS A 23 8.93 15.97 -11.19
N PRO A 24 9.03 15.70 -12.50
CA PRO A 24 8.01 14.90 -13.17
C PRO A 24 7.90 13.53 -12.52
N GLN A 25 6.77 12.84 -12.76
CA GLN A 25 6.59 11.46 -12.32
C GLN A 25 7.84 10.62 -12.65
N ILE A 26 8.30 9.82 -11.69
CA ILE A 26 9.57 9.09 -11.83
C ILE A 26 9.47 8.21 -13.07
N ALA A 27 10.27 8.51 -14.10
CA ALA A 27 10.33 7.71 -15.31
C ALA A 27 10.84 6.28 -15.00
N ASP A 28 10.62 5.35 -15.95
CA ASP A 28 11.05 3.94 -15.90
C ASP A 28 10.20 2.98 -15.05
N GLY A 29 8.92 3.28 -14.82
CA GLY A 29 8.03 2.34 -14.11
C GLY A 29 8.34 2.20 -12.62
N ARG A 30 9.02 3.19 -12.04
CA ARG A 30 9.14 3.36 -10.59
C ARG A 30 7.94 4.14 -10.06
N GLN A 31 7.61 3.90 -8.80
CA GLN A 31 6.47 4.53 -8.13
C GLN A 31 6.85 4.91 -6.71
N VAL A 32 6.32 6.04 -6.23
CA VAL A 32 6.49 6.54 -4.86
C VAL A 32 5.30 6.12 -4.02
N TYR A 33 5.57 5.30 -3.01
CA TYR A 33 4.59 4.87 -2.02
C TYR A 33 4.83 5.55 -0.68
N ILE A 34 3.78 6.13 -0.09
CA ILE A 34 3.76 6.47 1.33
C ILE A 34 3.13 5.31 2.09
N ILE A 35 3.95 4.62 2.88
CA ILE A 35 3.51 3.52 3.74
C ILE A 35 3.40 4.03 5.18
N GLN A 36 2.19 4.03 5.72
CA GLN A 36 1.92 4.49 7.08
C GLN A 36 1.66 3.32 8.02
N PHE A 37 2.11 3.45 9.27
CA PHE A 37 1.93 2.47 10.33
C PHE A 37 1.19 3.08 11.54
N PRO A 38 -0.14 3.24 11.47
CA PRO A 38 -0.90 3.97 12.51
C PRO A 38 -0.78 3.37 13.92
N ASN A 39 -0.47 2.08 14.03
CA ASN A 39 -0.41 1.35 15.29
C ASN A 39 1.02 1.24 15.86
N ARG A 40 1.97 2.02 15.34
CA ARG A 40 3.39 1.89 15.71
C ARG A 40 4.00 3.25 16.00
N ASP A 41 4.82 3.27 17.03
CA ASP A 41 5.57 4.46 17.45
C ASP A 41 6.71 4.76 16.47
N ILE A 42 7.06 6.04 16.33
CA ILE A 42 8.15 6.53 15.49
C ILE A 42 9.53 6.03 15.95
N GLU A 43 9.70 5.73 17.24
CA GLU A 43 10.95 5.20 17.79
C GLU A 43 11.13 3.70 17.48
N GLN A 44 10.05 2.99 17.17
CA GLN A 44 10.06 1.55 16.90
C GLN A 44 10.06 1.28 15.40
N ARG A 45 10.90 1.93 14.60
CA ARG A 45 10.87 1.76 13.14
C ARG A 45 11.09 0.31 12.72
N TYR A 46 10.51 -0.08 11.57
CA TYR A 46 10.78 -1.38 10.95
C TYR A 46 12.11 -1.31 10.21
N SER A 47 13.21 -1.56 10.91
CA SER A 47 14.55 -1.50 10.36
C SER A 47 15.44 -2.64 10.87
N GLY A 48 16.59 -2.81 10.23
CA GLY A 48 17.63 -3.74 10.68
C GLY A 48 18.09 -3.45 12.10
N ALA A 49 18.18 -2.17 12.49
CA ALA A 49 18.62 -1.75 13.82
C ALA A 49 17.70 -2.21 14.96
N THR A 50 16.41 -2.44 14.68
CA THR A 50 15.42 -2.88 15.66
C THR A 50 15.07 -4.37 15.56
N ASP A 51 15.87 -5.15 14.80
CA ASP A 51 15.60 -6.56 14.46
C ASP A 51 14.20 -6.77 13.84
N SER A 52 13.64 -5.72 13.23
CA SER A 52 12.29 -5.74 12.64
C SER A 52 12.29 -5.34 11.16
N GLN A 53 13.41 -5.60 10.47
CA GLN A 53 13.53 -5.40 9.04
C GLN A 53 12.52 -6.28 8.27
N PRO A 54 11.70 -5.69 7.38
CA PRO A 54 10.81 -6.44 6.51
C PRO A 54 11.54 -7.52 5.69
N SER A 55 11.03 -8.74 5.74
CA SER A 55 11.60 -9.89 5.03
C SER A 55 10.98 -10.11 3.65
N LYS A 56 9.70 -9.74 3.48
CA LYS A 56 8.97 -9.86 2.22
C LYS A 56 8.04 -8.67 2.06
N PHE A 57 8.03 -8.11 0.87
CA PHE A 57 7.06 -7.09 0.48
C PHE A 57 6.37 -7.53 -0.81
N ARG A 58 5.05 -7.39 -0.87
CA ARG A 58 4.25 -7.85 -2.00
C ARG A 58 3.06 -6.93 -2.27
N ILE A 59 2.77 -6.71 -3.54
CA ILE A 59 1.68 -5.85 -4.00
C ILE A 59 0.84 -6.59 -5.04
N LYS A 60 -0.46 -6.30 -5.05
CA LYS A 60 -1.37 -6.54 -6.15
C LYS A 60 -1.82 -5.17 -6.70
N PRO A 61 -1.23 -4.66 -7.78
CA PRO A 61 -1.40 -3.26 -8.19
C PRO A 61 -2.83 -2.92 -8.60
N ASN A 62 -3.57 -3.85 -9.24
CA ASN A 62 -4.91 -3.57 -9.74
C ASN A 62 -5.96 -3.59 -8.61
N SER A 63 -5.85 -4.55 -7.69
CA SER A 63 -6.70 -4.60 -6.49
C SER A 63 -6.23 -3.66 -5.38
N GLY A 64 -5.03 -3.10 -5.50
CA GLY A 64 -4.41 -2.19 -4.54
C GLY A 64 -4.01 -2.86 -3.22
N MET A 65 -3.90 -4.18 -3.17
CA MET A 65 -3.54 -4.88 -1.93
C MET A 65 -2.03 -4.85 -1.71
N VAL A 66 -1.60 -4.49 -0.50
CA VAL A 66 -0.18 -4.45 -0.12
C VAL A 66 0.01 -5.26 1.15
N GLU A 67 1.02 -6.12 1.15
CA GLU A 67 1.41 -6.89 2.32
C GLU A 67 2.93 -6.86 2.56
N MET A 68 3.29 -6.81 3.83
CA MET A 68 4.65 -6.79 4.31
C MET A 68 4.82 -7.76 5.47
N ASP A 69 5.78 -8.69 5.37
CA ASP A 69 6.08 -9.63 6.45
C ASP A 69 7.29 -9.14 7.25
N VAL A 70 7.07 -8.90 8.54
CA VAL A 70 8.06 -8.44 9.50
C VAL A 70 8.39 -9.57 10.48
N PRO A 71 9.67 -9.80 10.85
CA PRO A 71 10.02 -10.77 11.87
C PRO A 71 9.51 -10.38 13.26
N ILE A 72 9.21 -11.38 14.09
CA ILE A 72 8.89 -11.26 15.50
C ILE A 72 10.04 -11.88 16.29
N ASP A 73 10.51 -11.20 17.33
CA ASP A 73 11.45 -11.81 18.28
C ASP A 73 10.75 -12.92 19.07
N ALA A 74 11.05 -14.17 18.71
CA ALA A 74 10.52 -15.35 19.40
C ALA A 74 11.34 -15.75 20.64
N ARG A 75 12.42 -15.02 20.97
CA ARG A 75 13.32 -15.32 22.09
C ARG A 75 13.00 -14.49 23.32
N ARG A 76 12.54 -13.24 23.16
CA ARG A 76 12.24 -12.32 24.27
C ARG A 76 10.78 -11.90 24.27
N ASN A 77 10.18 -11.77 25.46
CA ASN A 77 8.79 -11.34 25.65
C ASN A 77 7.78 -12.12 24.79
N TYR A 78 8.05 -13.41 24.59
CA TYR A 78 7.32 -14.27 23.67
C TYR A 78 6.85 -15.55 24.36
N ASP A 79 5.56 -15.86 24.19
CA ASP A 79 4.93 -17.07 24.71
C ASP A 79 5.22 -18.26 23.78
N LYS A 80 6.14 -19.13 24.20
CA LYS A 80 6.61 -20.25 23.40
C LYS A 80 5.49 -21.22 23.03
N ASP A 81 4.60 -21.54 23.97
CA ASP A 81 3.49 -22.48 23.75
C ASP A 81 2.53 -21.94 22.68
N LYS A 82 2.15 -20.66 22.77
CA LYS A 82 1.34 -20.02 21.73
C LYS A 82 2.08 -19.93 20.41
N GLY A 83 3.37 -19.66 20.44
CA GLY A 83 4.18 -19.62 19.23
C GLY A 83 4.23 -20.92 18.48
N VAL A 84 4.39 -22.04 19.20
CA VAL A 84 4.32 -23.39 18.62
C VAL A 84 2.92 -23.65 18.05
N LYS A 85 1.87 -23.36 18.82
CA LYS A 85 0.48 -23.55 18.39
C LYS A 85 0.14 -22.79 17.09
N TRP A 86 0.50 -21.52 17.04
CA TRP A 86 0.21 -20.64 15.90
C TRP A 86 1.14 -20.88 14.70
N GLY A 87 2.41 -21.21 14.96
CA GLY A 87 3.36 -21.60 13.92
C GLY A 87 2.92 -22.89 13.20
N ASP A 88 2.51 -23.90 13.97
CA ASP A 88 1.97 -25.15 13.42
C ASP A 88 0.72 -24.92 12.56
N ALA A 89 -0.21 -24.08 13.03
CA ALA A 89 -1.43 -23.73 12.28
C ALA A 89 -1.11 -23.06 10.93
N ILE A 90 -0.21 -22.07 10.91
CA ILE A 90 0.24 -21.40 9.69
C ILE A 90 0.95 -22.39 8.75
N LYS A 91 1.84 -23.23 9.28
CA LYS A 91 2.59 -24.21 8.48
C LYS A 91 1.66 -25.22 7.81
N LYS A 92 0.69 -25.76 8.55
CA LYS A 92 -0.34 -26.66 8.01
C LYS A 92 -1.20 -25.98 6.96
N SER A 93 -1.65 -24.75 7.22
CA SER A 93 -2.44 -24.00 6.24
C SER A 93 -1.66 -23.74 4.96
N ASN A 94 -0.38 -23.38 5.06
CA ASN A 94 0.51 -23.24 3.90
C ASN A 94 0.66 -24.52 3.09
N MET A 95 0.79 -25.68 3.76
CA MET A 95 0.88 -26.98 3.07
C MET A 95 -0.40 -27.32 2.31
N VAL A 96 -1.57 -26.96 2.85
CA VAL A 96 -2.87 -27.18 2.20
C VAL A 96 -3.10 -26.22 1.03
N LYS A 97 -2.70 -24.96 1.17
CA LYS A 97 -2.97 -23.89 0.19
C LYS A 97 -1.86 -23.67 -0.83
N GLY A 98 -0.74 -24.38 -0.73
CA GLY A 98 0.39 -24.25 -1.66
C GLY A 98 1.27 -23.01 -1.43
N GLY A 99 1.18 -22.39 -0.24
CA GLY A 99 1.89 -21.17 0.12
C GLY A 99 1.29 -19.89 -0.50
N GLY A 100 1.30 -18.78 0.24
CA GLY A 100 0.80 -17.50 -0.24
C GLY A 100 0.54 -16.47 0.87
N SER A 101 0.00 -15.31 0.47
CA SER A 101 -0.67 -14.40 1.40
C SER A 101 -1.78 -15.16 2.11
N HIS A 102 -1.92 -14.91 3.40
CA HIS A 102 -3.09 -15.33 4.15
C HIS A 102 -3.97 -14.08 4.24
N GLY A 103 -5.29 -14.20 4.29
CA GLY A 103 -6.20 -13.04 4.18
C GLY A 103 -7.07 -13.08 2.92
N LEU A 104 -7.99 -12.12 2.79
CA LEU A 104 -8.96 -12.02 1.70
C LEU A 104 -8.35 -12.20 0.29
N PRO A 105 -7.24 -11.51 -0.07
CA PRO A 105 -6.60 -11.67 -1.38
C PRO A 105 -5.84 -13.00 -1.54
N GLY A 106 -5.56 -13.70 -0.45
CA GLY A 106 -4.95 -15.03 -0.41
C GLY A 106 -5.95 -16.19 -0.37
N GLY A 107 -7.24 -15.89 -0.49
CA GLY A 107 -8.29 -16.91 -0.42
C GLY A 107 -8.62 -17.37 1.01
N PHE A 108 -8.31 -16.58 2.04
CA PHE A 108 -8.96 -16.73 3.35
C PHE A 108 -10.25 -15.90 3.35
N GLY A 109 -11.39 -16.57 3.37
CA GLY A 109 -12.72 -15.93 3.33
C GLY A 109 -13.61 -16.48 2.22
N ILE A 110 -14.56 -15.66 1.77
CA ILE A 110 -15.55 -15.98 0.74
C ILE A 110 -14.85 -16.53 -0.50
N GLY A 111 -15.20 -17.76 -0.89
CA GLY A 111 -14.69 -18.38 -2.11
C GLY A 111 -13.24 -18.85 -2.07
N GLY A 112 -12.60 -18.88 -0.88
CA GLY A 112 -11.26 -19.44 -0.71
C GLY A 112 -11.14 -20.82 -1.36
N ALA A 113 -10.09 -21.00 -2.17
CA ALA A 113 -9.87 -22.22 -2.95
C ALA A 113 -10.06 -23.45 -2.06
N HIS A 114 -11.08 -24.25 -2.38
CA HIS A 114 -11.25 -25.54 -1.74
C HIS A 114 -9.97 -26.34 -1.94
N ALA A 115 -9.50 -26.98 -0.86
CA ALA A 115 -8.43 -27.96 -0.93
C ALA A 115 -8.74 -28.90 -2.10
N THR A 116 -8.00 -28.75 -3.20
CA THR A 116 -8.18 -29.59 -4.37
C THR A 116 -7.80 -30.99 -3.88
N GLY A 117 -8.80 -31.86 -3.86
CA GLY A 117 -8.69 -33.19 -3.26
C GLY A 117 -7.59 -33.98 -3.95
N ARG A 118 -6.39 -33.98 -3.38
CA ARG A 118 -5.34 -35.01 -3.55
C ARG A 118 -4.13 -34.85 -2.62
N GLY A 119 -4.20 -34.01 -1.60
CA GLY A 119 -3.25 -34.04 -0.49
C GLY A 119 -3.77 -34.87 0.67
N ARG A 120 -3.90 -36.20 0.52
CA ARG A 120 -3.90 -37.10 1.70
C ARG A 120 -2.48 -37.09 2.28
N GLY A 121 -2.08 -35.97 2.88
CA GLY A 121 -1.03 -35.98 3.87
C GLY A 121 -1.60 -36.75 5.06
N ARG A 122 -1.21 -38.02 5.18
CA ARG A 122 -1.32 -38.75 6.46
C ARG A 122 -0.89 -37.82 7.58
N GLY A 123 -1.61 -37.84 8.70
CA GLY A 123 -1.28 -37.12 9.93
C GLY A 123 0.01 -37.59 10.59
N GLU A 124 1.10 -37.65 9.83
CA GLU A 124 2.40 -38.22 10.20
C GLU A 124 3.45 -37.13 10.48
N ASP A 125 3.15 -35.87 10.15
CA ASP A 125 3.98 -34.69 10.48
C ASP A 125 3.28 -33.78 11.50
N MET A 126 2.60 -34.38 12.48
CA MET A 126 2.20 -33.63 13.66
C MET A 126 3.50 -33.28 14.39
N LEU A 127 3.96 -32.03 14.26
CA LEU A 127 5.08 -31.53 15.04
C LEU A 127 4.75 -31.75 16.51
N ASP A 128 5.44 -32.70 17.14
CA ASP A 128 5.29 -32.97 18.56
C ASP A 128 5.69 -31.70 19.31
N PRO A 129 4.74 -30.99 19.97
CA PRO A 129 5.04 -29.73 20.64
C PRO A 129 6.18 -29.87 21.65
N GLN A 130 6.31 -31.06 22.26
CA GLN A 130 7.38 -31.39 23.19
C GLN A 130 8.76 -31.31 22.49
N ARG A 131 8.89 -31.93 21.31
CA ARG A 131 10.14 -31.92 20.52
C ARG A 131 10.46 -30.53 19.99
N VAL A 132 9.44 -29.78 19.58
CA VAL A 132 9.62 -28.38 19.13
C VAL A 132 10.10 -27.52 20.29
N MET A 133 9.64 -27.78 21.51
CA MET A 133 10.09 -27.06 22.70
C MET A 133 11.50 -27.48 23.15
N GLU A 134 11.88 -28.75 22.99
CA GLU A 134 13.23 -29.24 23.26
C GLU A 134 14.27 -28.62 22.31
N ASP A 135 13.98 -28.54 21.01
CA ASP A 135 14.81 -27.86 19.99
C ASP A 135 14.20 -26.51 19.57
N TYR A 136 13.89 -25.65 20.54
CA TYR A 136 13.20 -24.39 20.26
C TYR A 136 13.99 -23.46 19.33
N GLU A 137 15.32 -23.42 19.47
CA GLU A 137 16.17 -22.58 18.63
C GLU A 137 16.19 -23.10 17.18
N GLY A 138 16.26 -24.41 16.97
CA GLY A 138 16.11 -25.02 15.66
C GLY A 138 14.70 -24.83 15.09
N ALA A 139 13.66 -24.80 15.93
CA ALA A 139 12.29 -24.55 15.53
C ALA A 139 12.06 -23.11 15.02
N ILE A 140 12.72 -22.11 15.63
CA ILE A 140 12.74 -20.72 15.13
C ILE A 140 13.34 -20.69 13.73
N GLN A 141 14.52 -21.29 13.54
CA GLN A 141 15.23 -21.29 12.25
C GLN A 141 14.44 -22.01 11.15
N ARG A 142 13.70 -23.06 11.51
CA ARG A 142 12.83 -23.82 10.59
C ARG A 142 11.44 -23.22 10.41
N GLU A 143 11.17 -22.05 11.00
CA GLU A 143 9.87 -21.36 10.98
C GLU A 143 8.71 -22.27 11.44
N GLN A 144 8.97 -23.13 12.41
CA GLN A 144 7.97 -24.03 13.02
C GLN A 144 7.17 -23.35 14.13
N VAL A 145 7.70 -22.25 14.66
CA VAL A 145 7.02 -21.34 15.59
C VAL A 145 6.65 -20.05 14.86
N LEU A 146 5.68 -19.30 15.39
CA LEU A 146 5.24 -18.05 14.77
C LEU A 146 6.33 -16.96 14.90
N VAL A 147 7.19 -16.86 13.91
CA VAL A 147 8.35 -15.93 13.88
C VAL A 147 8.13 -14.69 13.02
N LYS A 148 6.95 -14.54 12.40
CA LYS A 148 6.65 -13.43 11.48
C LYS A 148 5.25 -12.89 11.69
N GLN A 149 5.10 -11.59 11.52
CA GLN A 149 3.85 -10.87 11.49
C GLN A 149 3.66 -10.27 10.11
N THR A 150 2.50 -10.53 9.50
CA THR A 150 2.11 -9.87 8.25
C THR A 150 1.36 -8.58 8.59
N LEU A 151 1.79 -7.49 7.96
CA LEU A 151 1.04 -6.24 7.91
C LEU A 151 0.40 -6.15 6.53
N GLY A 152 -0.87 -5.77 6.49
CA GLY A 152 -1.66 -5.69 5.27
C GLY A 152 -2.44 -4.39 5.23
N GLY A 153 -2.65 -3.89 4.01
CA GLY A 153 -3.44 -2.69 3.76
C GLY A 153 -3.88 -2.61 2.31
N GLN A 154 -4.74 -1.65 2.03
CA GLN A 154 -5.21 -1.34 0.68
C GLN A 154 -4.77 0.09 0.32
N ILE A 155 -4.30 0.27 -0.91
CA ILE A 155 -3.98 1.59 -1.47
C ILE A 155 -5.26 2.43 -1.46
N ILE A 156 -5.14 3.65 -0.97
CA ILE A 156 -6.23 4.64 -0.99
C ILE A 156 -6.47 5.04 -2.45
N PRO A 157 -7.67 4.82 -3.01
CA PRO A 157 -7.95 5.22 -4.39
C PRO A 157 -7.79 6.72 -4.58
N VAL A 158 -7.07 7.11 -5.64
CA VAL A 158 -6.95 8.51 -6.04
C VAL A 158 -8.16 8.86 -6.90
N GLU A 159 -9.09 9.65 -6.36
CA GLU A 159 -10.23 10.18 -7.09
C GLU A 159 -9.90 11.52 -7.73
N LYS A 160 -10.70 11.97 -8.70
CA LYS A 160 -10.48 13.28 -9.36
C LYS A 160 -10.53 14.47 -8.40
N THR A 161 -11.22 14.30 -7.28
CA THR A 161 -11.36 15.30 -6.21
C THR A 161 -10.33 15.10 -5.09
N SER A 162 -9.50 14.05 -5.15
CA SER A 162 -8.47 13.81 -4.16
C SER A 162 -7.33 14.83 -4.33
N PRO A 163 -6.78 15.37 -3.24
CA PRO A 163 -5.61 16.22 -3.30
C PRO A 163 -4.41 15.45 -3.85
N GLN A 164 -3.55 16.13 -4.60
CA GLN A 164 -2.26 15.59 -5.01
C GLN A 164 -1.26 15.76 -3.87
N TYR A 165 -0.59 14.66 -3.51
CA TYR A 165 0.41 14.66 -2.46
C TYR A 165 1.81 14.67 -3.07
N PHE A 166 2.73 15.38 -2.41
CA PHE A 166 4.13 15.48 -2.82
C PHE A 166 5.03 15.14 -1.62
N VAL A 167 6.18 14.52 -1.90
CA VAL A 167 7.30 14.40 -0.97
C VAL A 167 8.27 15.53 -1.26
N GLY A 168 8.60 16.32 -0.23
CA GLY A 168 9.58 17.39 -0.30
C GLY A 168 10.94 16.95 0.24
N ALA A 169 11.98 17.04 -0.58
CA ALA A 169 13.38 16.88 -0.17
C ALA A 169 14.07 18.25 -0.17
N PHE A 170 14.66 18.63 0.96
CA PHE A 170 15.40 19.90 1.10
C PHE A 170 16.89 19.69 0.80
N ASP A 171 17.44 20.56 -0.04
CA ASP A 171 18.88 20.77 -0.18
C ASP A 171 19.17 22.27 0.02
N LYS A 172 19.58 22.64 1.24
CA LYS A 172 19.82 24.04 1.65
C LYS A 172 18.60 24.92 1.34
N ASP A 173 18.74 25.85 0.41
CA ASP A 173 17.71 26.81 -0.01
C ASP A 173 16.85 26.31 -1.18
N LYS A 174 16.95 25.01 -1.52
CA LYS A 174 16.21 24.37 -2.63
C LYS A 174 15.26 23.31 -2.09
N LEU A 175 14.02 23.34 -2.53
CA LEU A 175 12.99 22.35 -2.22
C LEU A 175 12.63 21.56 -3.47
N HIS A 176 12.85 20.26 -3.43
CA HIS A 176 12.49 19.34 -4.51
C HIS A 176 11.20 18.60 -4.16
N LEU A 177 10.15 18.80 -4.97
CA LEU A 177 8.86 18.16 -4.82
C LEU A 177 8.74 16.99 -5.80
N THR A 178 8.55 15.79 -5.27
CA THR A 178 8.27 14.58 -6.06
C THR A 178 6.83 14.14 -5.80
N PRO A 179 5.99 13.94 -6.83
CA PRO A 179 4.61 13.51 -6.64
C PRO A 179 4.54 12.10 -6.05
N VAL A 180 3.54 11.88 -5.20
CA VAL A 180 3.25 10.59 -4.57
C VAL A 180 2.24 9.84 -5.43
N ASP A 181 2.56 8.61 -5.83
CA ASP A 181 1.63 7.78 -6.60
C ASP A 181 0.56 7.16 -5.71
N HIS A 182 0.98 6.62 -4.57
CA HIS A 182 0.12 5.77 -3.75
C HIS A 182 0.35 5.99 -2.25
N ILE A 183 -0.75 6.00 -1.50
CA ILE A 183 -0.72 6.04 -0.03
C ILE A 183 -1.39 4.77 0.48
N VAL A 184 -0.73 4.08 1.40
CA VAL A 184 -1.23 2.85 2.01
C VAL A 184 -1.04 2.87 3.52
N GLN A 185 -2.06 2.43 4.24
CA GLN A 185 -1.99 2.23 5.69
C GLN A 185 -1.89 0.75 5.99
N LEU A 186 -0.75 0.32 6.52
CA LEU A 186 -0.52 -1.08 6.87
C LEU A 186 -0.91 -1.34 8.33
N ARG A 187 -1.72 -2.39 8.53
CA ARG A 187 -2.18 -2.84 9.85
C ARG A 187 -1.80 -4.30 10.08
N PRO A 188 -1.54 -4.70 11.34
CA PRO A 188 -1.40 -6.11 11.72
C PRO A 188 -2.53 -6.99 11.20
N GLN A 189 -2.17 -8.07 10.53
CA GLN A 189 -3.10 -9.10 10.09
C GLN A 189 -2.98 -10.35 10.95
N PHE A 190 -4.12 -10.97 11.27
CA PHE A 190 -4.20 -12.09 12.21
C PHE A 190 -4.31 -13.45 11.52
N HIS A 191 -3.49 -13.68 10.51
CA HIS A 191 -3.53 -14.89 9.68
C HIS A 191 -3.42 -16.21 10.45
N HIS A 192 -2.70 -16.20 11.57
CA HIS A 192 -2.53 -17.38 12.41
C HIS A 192 -3.84 -17.79 13.10
N ILE A 193 -4.69 -16.82 13.45
CA ILE A 193 -6.02 -17.08 14.02
C ILE A 193 -6.91 -17.71 12.97
N ASP A 194 -6.90 -17.16 11.75
CA ASP A 194 -7.69 -17.67 10.63
C ASP A 194 -7.25 -19.09 10.24
N ALA A 195 -5.94 -19.33 10.16
CA ALA A 195 -5.36 -20.64 9.90
C ALA A 195 -5.76 -21.68 10.96
N HIS A 196 -5.70 -21.31 12.24
CA HIS A 196 -6.12 -22.20 13.32
C HIS A 196 -7.62 -22.50 13.27
N ALA A 197 -8.46 -21.48 13.06
CA ALA A 197 -9.90 -21.65 12.96
C ALA A 197 -10.31 -22.55 11.78
N GLU A 198 -9.60 -22.45 10.65
CA GLU A 198 -9.79 -23.33 9.50
C GLU A 198 -9.40 -24.77 9.82
N GLN A 199 -8.26 -24.98 10.48
CA GLN A 199 -7.81 -26.30 10.93
C GLN A 199 -8.83 -26.95 11.88
N GLU A 200 -9.39 -26.20 12.84
CA GLU A 200 -10.44 -26.72 13.74
C GLU A 200 -11.71 -27.12 12.99
N ARG A 201 -12.10 -26.35 11.96
CA ARG A 201 -13.25 -26.70 11.10
C ARG A 201 -12.99 -27.96 10.29
N GLN A 202 -11.79 -28.15 9.78
CA GLN A 202 -11.41 -29.34 9.00
C GLN A 202 -11.30 -30.59 9.88
N GLY A 203 -10.90 -30.45 11.15
CA GLY A 203 -10.79 -31.54 12.11
C GLY A 203 -12.12 -32.01 12.70
N ARG A 204 -13.22 -31.25 12.56
CA ARG A 204 -14.55 -31.68 13.00
C ARG A 204 -15.08 -32.80 12.10
N PRO A 205 -15.54 -33.94 12.67
CA PRO A 205 -16.15 -35.01 11.88
C PRO A 205 -17.33 -34.45 11.08
N ARG A 206 -17.30 -34.62 9.75
CA ARG A 206 -18.47 -34.37 8.91
C ARG A 206 -19.51 -35.46 9.20
N ASP A 207 -20.71 -35.04 9.57
CA ASP A 207 -21.83 -35.94 9.82
C ASP A 207 -22.15 -36.72 8.52
N PRO A 208 -22.07 -38.07 8.51
CA PRO A 208 -22.10 -38.91 7.30
C PRO A 208 -23.40 -38.87 6.48
N GLY A 209 -24.40 -38.07 6.87
CA GLY A 209 -25.67 -37.90 6.15
C GLY A 209 -25.76 -36.68 5.23
N THR A 210 -24.74 -35.82 5.17
CA THR A 210 -24.79 -34.60 4.33
C THR A 210 -24.15 -34.82 2.97
N VAL A 211 -25.00 -34.89 1.93
CA VAL A 211 -24.58 -34.92 0.52
C VAL A 211 -23.63 -33.75 0.27
N PRO A 212 -22.48 -33.94 -0.42
CA PRO A 212 -21.59 -32.83 -0.76
C PRO A 212 -22.32 -31.95 -1.78
N ARG A 213 -23.08 -30.97 -1.28
CA ARG A 213 -23.57 -29.88 -2.12
C ARG A 213 -22.32 -29.17 -2.60
N ALA A 214 -22.12 -29.11 -3.92
CA ALA A 214 -21.12 -28.26 -4.52
C ALA A 214 -21.26 -26.89 -3.86
N THR A 215 -20.27 -26.52 -3.06
CA THR A 215 -20.25 -25.25 -2.37
C THR A 215 -19.88 -24.22 -3.42
N GLU A 216 -20.87 -23.81 -4.20
CA GLU A 216 -20.86 -22.49 -4.81
C GLU A 216 -20.46 -21.50 -3.73
N ALA A 217 -19.54 -20.60 -4.10
CA ALA A 217 -18.98 -19.59 -3.23
C ALA A 217 -20.11 -18.89 -2.47
N ARG A 218 -20.36 -19.33 -1.23
CA ARG A 218 -21.30 -18.65 -0.37
C ARG A 218 -20.61 -17.36 -0.01
N ALA A 219 -21.03 -16.28 -0.68
CA ALA A 219 -20.86 -14.93 -0.20
C ALA A 219 -21.29 -14.92 1.25
N ILE A 220 -20.32 -14.90 2.16
CA ILE A 220 -20.57 -14.52 3.53
C ILE A 220 -20.98 -13.06 3.40
N HIS A 221 -22.27 -12.82 3.52
CA HIS A 221 -22.83 -11.48 3.61
C HIS A 221 -22.04 -10.76 4.71
N MET A 222 -21.08 -9.92 4.33
CA MET A 222 -20.56 -8.93 5.25
C MET A 222 -21.74 -8.02 5.49
N THR A 223 -22.47 -8.25 6.57
CA THR A 223 -23.53 -7.35 6.99
C THR A 223 -22.85 -6.09 7.52
N VAL A 224 -22.35 -5.26 6.60
CA VAL A 224 -22.26 -3.83 6.87
C VAL A 224 -23.71 -3.40 6.96
N LYS A 225 -24.24 -3.29 8.19
CA LYS A 225 -25.55 -2.68 8.41
C LYS A 225 -25.42 -1.18 8.16
N SER A 226 -25.39 -0.77 6.90
CA SER A 226 -25.79 0.56 6.47
C SER A 226 -27.28 0.49 6.13
N ASN A 227 -28.12 1.10 6.96
CA ASN A 227 -29.56 1.22 6.69
C ASN A 227 -29.76 2.34 5.64
N ILE A 228 -29.49 2.08 4.36
CA ILE A 228 -29.91 2.94 3.24
C ILE A 228 -30.38 2.02 2.11
N ASP A 229 -31.63 2.23 1.68
CA ASP A 229 -32.34 1.45 0.68
C ASP A 229 -31.91 1.92 -0.72
N GLY A 230 -31.27 1.04 -1.50
CA GLY A 230 -30.76 1.34 -2.85
C GLY A 230 -29.44 0.67 -3.30
N GLU A 231 -28.86 -0.25 -2.50
CA GLU A 231 -27.50 -0.81 -2.73
C GLU A 231 -27.44 -2.30 -3.13
N GLU A 232 -28.51 -2.91 -3.65
CA GLU A 232 -28.44 -4.29 -4.17
C GLU A 232 -27.36 -4.44 -5.27
N ASP A 233 -27.10 -3.39 -6.05
CA ASP A 233 -26.05 -3.36 -7.09
C ASP A 233 -24.60 -3.30 -6.56
N MET A 234 -24.38 -2.92 -5.28
CA MET A 234 -23.02 -2.80 -4.71
C MET A 234 -22.49 -4.14 -4.15
N MET A 235 -23.39 -5.02 -3.69
CA MET A 235 -23.02 -6.34 -3.15
C MET A 235 -22.65 -7.34 -4.24
N ASP A 236 -23.26 -7.28 -5.42
CA ASP A 236 -22.83 -8.10 -6.56
C ASP A 236 -21.43 -7.69 -7.07
N ASN A 237 -21.04 -6.43 -6.87
CA ASN A 237 -19.73 -5.90 -7.24
C ASN A 237 -18.61 -6.36 -6.29
N ILE A 238 -18.87 -6.51 -4.99
CA ILE A 238 -17.82 -6.89 -4.02
C ILE A 238 -17.31 -8.31 -4.26
N GLY A 239 -18.21 -9.26 -4.59
CA GLY A 239 -17.82 -10.63 -4.91
C GLY A 239 -16.91 -10.72 -6.12
N VAL A 240 -17.21 -9.93 -7.16
CA VAL A 240 -16.37 -9.81 -8.36
C VAL A 240 -15.02 -9.19 -8.03
N ARG A 241 -14.97 -8.13 -7.22
CA ARG A 241 -13.71 -7.51 -6.77
C ARG A 241 -12.85 -8.46 -5.95
N ILE A 242 -13.46 -9.24 -5.05
CA ILE A 242 -12.74 -10.25 -4.26
C ILE A 242 -12.19 -11.33 -5.18
N ALA A 243 -12.99 -11.83 -6.13
CA ALA A 243 -12.54 -12.85 -7.09
C ALA A 243 -11.41 -12.32 -7.98
N ALA A 244 -11.51 -11.08 -8.49
CA ALA A 244 -10.47 -10.43 -9.27
C ALA A 244 -9.19 -10.25 -8.44
N ALA A 245 -9.32 -9.77 -7.20
CA ALA A 245 -8.19 -9.64 -6.28
C ALA A 245 -7.55 -11.00 -5.97
N GLN A 246 -8.31 -12.10 -5.85
CA GLN A 246 -7.77 -13.45 -5.63
C GLN A 246 -7.04 -14.00 -6.86
N GLN A 247 -7.56 -13.74 -8.07
CA GLN A 247 -6.95 -14.17 -9.33
C GLN A 247 -5.68 -13.37 -9.67
N GLU A 248 -5.60 -12.12 -9.21
CA GLU A 248 -4.42 -11.28 -9.44
C GLU A 248 -3.17 -11.86 -8.71
N PRO A 249 -2.05 -12.09 -9.44
CA PRO A 249 -0.84 -12.60 -8.84
C PRO A 249 -0.14 -11.53 -8.00
N TRP A 250 0.47 -11.96 -6.89
CA TRP A 250 1.32 -11.10 -6.08
C TRP A 250 2.62 -10.75 -6.81
N GLN A 251 2.89 -9.47 -6.98
CA GLN A 251 4.21 -8.96 -7.34
C GLN A 251 5.07 -8.92 -6.08
N LYS A 252 6.23 -9.57 -6.11
CA LYS A 252 7.13 -9.67 -4.96
C LYS A 252 8.29 -8.70 -5.16
N HIS A 253 8.59 -7.94 -4.12
CA HIS A 253 9.70 -6.98 -4.13
C HIS A 253 10.73 -7.37 -3.08
N ARG A 254 12.00 -7.12 -3.41
CA ARG A 254 13.09 -7.17 -2.44
C ARG A 254 13.05 -5.90 -1.61
N TYR A 255 13.04 -6.06 -0.30
CA TYR A 255 13.16 -4.93 0.62
C TYR A 255 14.62 -4.50 0.75
N VAL A 256 14.86 -3.19 0.72
CA VAL A 256 16.16 -2.56 0.99
C VAL A 256 15.93 -1.62 2.17
N ASP A 257 16.73 -1.77 3.21
CA ASP A 257 16.62 -1.00 4.44
C ASP A 257 17.07 0.46 4.25
N GLU A 258 16.56 1.37 5.07
CA GLU A 258 16.92 2.80 5.03
C GLU A 258 18.40 3.04 5.32
N ASP A 259 19.03 2.17 6.11
CA ASP A 259 20.45 2.28 6.46
C ASP A 259 21.39 1.77 5.37
N ASN A 260 20.86 1.22 4.27
CA ASN A 260 21.67 0.67 3.18
C ASN A 260 22.07 1.76 2.18
N GLN A 261 23.32 1.76 1.70
CA GLN A 261 23.80 2.67 0.67
C GLN A 261 22.92 2.67 -0.59
N GLN A 262 22.38 1.52 -0.99
CA GLN A 262 21.46 1.43 -2.14
C GLN A 262 20.19 2.30 -1.97
N ALA A 263 19.73 2.50 -0.74
CA ALA A 263 18.58 3.36 -0.45
C ALA A 263 18.96 4.84 -0.57
N TRP A 264 20.16 5.22 -0.12
CA TRP A 264 20.71 6.56 -0.28
C TRP A 264 20.94 6.93 -1.74
N ASP A 265 21.54 6.03 -2.52
CA ASP A 265 21.75 6.25 -3.96
C ASP A 265 20.39 6.44 -4.67
N ALA A 266 19.40 5.62 -4.35
CA ALA A 266 18.06 5.74 -4.90
C ALA A 266 17.35 7.04 -4.45
N PHE A 267 17.58 7.51 -3.23
CA PHE A 267 17.06 8.77 -2.72
C PHE A 267 17.65 9.96 -3.49
N GLU A 268 18.97 9.98 -3.70
CA GLU A 268 19.67 11.01 -4.46
C GLU A 268 19.22 11.03 -5.93
N ASP A 269 19.18 9.87 -6.59
CA ASP A 269 18.78 9.75 -8.00
C ASP A 269 17.32 10.12 -8.24
N HIS A 270 16.43 9.76 -7.30
CA HIS A 270 14.99 9.79 -7.54
C HIS A 270 14.24 10.94 -6.86
N LEU A 271 14.74 11.56 -5.79
CA LEU A 271 14.04 12.68 -5.15
C LEU A 271 14.58 14.07 -5.53
N PHE A 272 15.80 14.16 -6.07
CA PHE A 272 16.35 15.43 -6.51
C PHE A 272 16.18 15.64 -8.02
N VAL A 273 16.05 16.89 -8.41
CA VAL A 273 16.10 17.31 -9.82
C VAL A 273 17.55 17.60 -10.15
N VAL A 274 18.07 16.98 -11.19
CA VAL A 274 19.44 17.18 -11.66
C VAL A 274 19.39 18.07 -12.90
N ALA A 275 20.24 19.10 -12.95
CA ALA A 275 20.39 19.92 -14.15
C ALA A 275 21.02 19.10 -15.28
N GLU A 276 20.70 19.42 -16.54
CA GLU A 276 21.42 18.81 -17.65
C GLU A 276 22.92 19.14 -17.56
N LYS A 277 23.75 18.22 -18.05
CA LYS A 277 25.20 18.46 -18.12
C LYS A 277 25.44 19.54 -19.18
N ASP A 278 26.41 20.41 -18.92
CA ASP A 278 26.82 21.42 -19.90
C ASP A 278 27.33 20.76 -21.21
N GLU A 279 27.55 21.57 -22.25
CA GLU A 279 28.12 21.11 -23.54
C GLU A 279 29.48 20.40 -23.39
N ASN A 280 30.15 20.55 -22.24
CA ASN A 280 31.43 19.96 -21.90
C ASN A 280 31.31 18.71 -21.00
N GLY A 281 30.11 18.29 -20.62
CA GLY A 281 29.84 17.12 -19.78
C GLY A 281 30.00 17.33 -18.27
N ASN A 282 30.18 18.57 -17.81
CA ASN A 282 30.27 18.90 -16.39
C ASN A 282 28.88 19.05 -15.75
N PRO A 283 28.73 18.68 -14.47
CA PRO A 283 27.49 18.93 -13.74
C PRO A 283 27.28 20.43 -13.58
N GLN A 284 26.19 20.95 -14.17
CA GLN A 284 25.79 22.33 -14.01
C GLN A 284 25.10 22.53 -12.65
N GLU A 285 25.32 23.67 -12.01
CA GLU A 285 24.62 24.02 -10.78
C GLU A 285 23.13 24.23 -11.08
N LEU A 286 22.26 23.53 -10.35
CA LEU A 286 20.82 23.65 -10.52
C LEU A 286 20.35 25.04 -10.09
N SER A 287 19.92 25.86 -11.05
CA SER A 287 19.29 27.16 -10.79
C SER A 287 17.97 27.28 -11.56
N PRO A 288 17.05 28.16 -11.14
CA PRO A 288 15.79 28.39 -11.84
C PRO A 288 15.94 28.76 -13.32
N ASP A 289 17.10 29.24 -13.76
CA ASP A 289 17.35 29.64 -15.14
C ASP A 289 17.89 28.49 -16.00
N THR A 290 18.38 27.42 -15.38
CA THR A 290 18.91 26.22 -16.06
C THR A 290 17.85 25.18 -16.37
N VAL A 291 16.69 25.28 -15.73
CA VAL A 291 15.59 24.32 -15.88
C VAL A 291 14.33 25.00 -16.44
N PRO A 292 13.47 24.27 -17.17
CA PRO A 292 12.22 24.80 -17.66
C PRO A 292 11.34 25.32 -16.51
N LYS A 293 10.89 26.57 -16.60
CA LYS A 293 9.97 27.17 -15.63
C LYS A 293 8.55 26.67 -15.90
N LEU A 294 7.87 26.20 -14.85
CA LEU A 294 6.46 25.83 -14.95
C LEU A 294 5.61 27.08 -15.03
N ILE A 295 4.74 27.15 -16.04
CA ILE A 295 3.82 28.26 -16.26
C ILE A 295 2.42 27.76 -15.93
N SER A 296 1.67 28.52 -15.12
CA SER A 296 0.25 28.22 -14.89
C SER A 296 -0.52 28.33 -16.21
N GLY A 297 -1.29 27.30 -16.55
CA GLY A 297 -2.22 27.35 -17.68
C GLY A 297 -3.51 28.13 -17.38
N LEU A 298 -3.72 28.54 -16.12
CA LEU A 298 -4.88 29.30 -15.67
C LEU A 298 -4.43 30.70 -15.23
N ASP A 299 -5.19 31.69 -15.68
CA ASP A 299 -5.14 33.06 -15.15
C ASP A 299 -5.78 33.11 -13.75
N ASP A 300 -5.45 34.13 -12.96
CA ASP A 300 -5.83 34.24 -11.54
C ASP A 300 -7.36 34.19 -11.34
N MET A 301 -8.10 34.87 -12.21
CA MET A 301 -9.57 34.86 -12.17
C MET A 301 -10.14 33.49 -12.53
N ALA A 302 -9.55 32.82 -13.52
CA ALA A 302 -9.97 31.47 -13.93
C ALA A 302 -9.65 30.44 -12.84
N TYR A 303 -8.52 30.60 -12.14
CA TYR A 303 -8.17 29.79 -10.99
C TYR A 303 -9.19 29.94 -9.86
N ILE A 304 -9.53 31.18 -9.46
CA ILE A 304 -10.54 31.46 -8.42
C ILE A 304 -11.90 30.85 -8.79
N ASP A 305 -12.34 31.01 -10.04
CA ASP A 305 -13.61 30.43 -10.51
C ASP A 305 -13.58 28.90 -10.44
N THR A 306 -12.47 28.28 -10.86
CA THR A 306 -12.30 26.82 -10.82
C THR A 306 -12.31 26.26 -9.39
N ILE A 307 -11.63 26.91 -8.44
CA ILE A 307 -11.61 26.43 -7.04
C ILE A 307 -12.90 26.75 -6.28
N SER A 308 -13.64 27.78 -6.70
CA SER A 308 -14.92 28.17 -6.10
C SER A 308 -16.12 27.39 -6.65
N ALA A 309 -15.93 26.68 -7.78
CA ALA A 309 -16.93 25.81 -8.34
C ALA A 309 -17.38 24.75 -7.30
N PRO A 310 -18.69 24.57 -7.08
CA PRO A 310 -19.17 23.67 -6.06
C PRO A 310 -18.78 22.22 -6.40
N ASN A 311 -17.97 21.60 -5.55
CA ASN A 311 -17.57 20.20 -5.57
C ASN A 311 -18.75 19.23 -5.28
N ASN A 312 -19.88 19.43 -5.94
CA ASN A 312 -20.98 18.48 -5.93
C ASN A 312 -20.66 17.36 -6.94
N ALA A 313 -20.14 16.25 -6.44
CA ALA A 313 -19.90 15.02 -7.20
C ALA A 313 -21.12 14.58 -8.05
N SER A 314 -22.33 14.91 -7.61
CA SER A 314 -23.60 14.64 -8.29
C SER A 314 -23.87 15.48 -9.55
N LYS A 315 -23.22 16.63 -9.73
CA LYS A 315 -23.36 17.49 -10.93
C LYS A 315 -22.25 17.25 -11.97
N LEU A 316 -21.06 16.85 -11.53
CA LEU A 316 -19.91 16.55 -12.41
C LEU A 316 -20.11 15.28 -13.27
N SER A 317 -20.98 14.36 -12.86
CA SER A 317 -21.32 13.19 -13.69
C SER A 317 -22.21 13.53 -14.90
N ARG A 318 -22.83 14.73 -14.92
CA ARG A 318 -23.72 15.20 -15.98
C ARG A 318 -23.05 16.08 -17.04
N SER A 319 -21.85 16.62 -16.78
CA SER A 319 -21.14 17.49 -17.73
C SER A 319 -20.39 16.74 -18.84
N LYS A 320 -20.61 15.43 -19.01
CA LYS A 320 -19.89 14.57 -19.96
C LYS A 320 -20.31 14.73 -21.42
N LEU A 321 -20.89 15.87 -21.83
CA LEU A 321 -21.39 16.06 -23.21
C LEU A 321 -20.74 17.19 -24.01
N ASP A 322 -19.99 18.12 -23.40
CA ASP A 322 -19.37 19.21 -24.15
C ASP A 322 -17.84 19.16 -24.03
N GLY A 323 -17.25 18.10 -24.60
CA GLY A 323 -15.81 18.02 -24.84
C GLY A 323 -15.51 18.49 -26.25
N GLU A 324 -15.26 19.80 -26.40
CA GLU A 324 -14.75 20.38 -27.63
C GLU A 324 -13.34 19.84 -27.88
N THR A 325 -13.20 19.14 -29.00
CA THR A 325 -11.95 18.56 -29.49
C THR A 325 -11.13 19.70 -30.08
N VAL A 326 -10.07 20.15 -29.39
CA VAL A 326 -9.11 21.09 -29.99
C VAL A 326 -8.21 20.32 -30.94
N THR A 327 -8.47 20.47 -32.22
CA THR A 327 -7.60 20.04 -33.32
C THR A 327 -6.35 20.91 -33.34
N LEU A 328 -5.17 20.28 -33.35
CA LEU A 328 -3.91 20.92 -33.70
C LEU A 328 -3.98 21.40 -35.16
N SER A 329 -4.05 22.71 -35.38
CA SER A 329 -3.82 23.30 -36.71
C SER A 329 -2.34 23.65 -36.83
N ASP A 330 -1.68 22.88 -37.67
CA ASP A 330 -0.34 23.11 -38.19
C ASP A 330 -0.37 24.22 -39.28
N SER A 331 0.78 24.80 -39.54
CA SER A 331 1.17 25.68 -40.66
C SER A 331 1.03 27.21 -40.53
N ASP A 332 2.21 27.82 -40.45
CA ASP A 332 2.61 29.16 -40.86
C ASP A 332 2.31 29.47 -42.35
N GLU A 333 2.32 30.78 -42.67
CA GLU A 333 2.35 31.53 -43.97
C GLU A 333 1.22 32.59 -43.96
N GLU A 334 1.44 33.92 -44.02
CA GLU A 334 2.55 34.81 -44.40
C GLU A 334 2.68 36.00 -43.42
#